data_AF-A0A813DAN2-F1
#
_entry.id   AF-A0A813DAN2-F1
#
_cell.length_a   1.000
_cell.length_b   1.000
_cell.length_c   1.000
_cell.angle_alpha   90.00
_cell.angle_beta   90.00
_cell.angle_gamma   90.00
#
_symmetry.space_group_name_H-M   'P 1'
#
loop_
_entity.id
_entity.type
_entity.pdbx_description
1 polymer ?
#
loop_
_entity_poly.entity_id
_entity_poly.type
_entity_poly.pdbx_seq_one_letter_code
_entity_poly.pdbx_strand_id
1 'polypeptide(L)'
;MPRPALKIPQELMEIADLSEPQVPSVTITFMEPGEAGQCSSTHPFLREGGKEVTFAFRQKPLGIHLSRDTVPPVITEVGEGYEAKSFGVERGMRVKAVNGTSVMDMKTDDILDMLADSCRLLPNSLLKPPSMSLSFKELNQKEEFTFAFYCCPCGLHLAEFKGSAIVTRVDGSYEGAYLGVKEGMQVTAINHADVAGLKYSEVLQRIKDSSQNLQFAGKRP
;
A
#
# COMPACT_ATOMS: atom_id res chain seq x y z
N MET A 1 68.44 -14.65 -14.19
CA MET A 1 67.54 -15.26 -15.20
C MET A 1 66.18 -14.58 -15.10
N PRO A 2 65.62 -14.04 -16.19
CA PRO A 2 64.33 -13.34 -16.14
C PRO A 2 63.19 -14.36 -15.99
N ARG A 3 62.18 -14.04 -15.17
CA ARG A 3 60.98 -14.87 -15.01
C ARG A 3 60.10 -14.78 -16.26
N PRO A 4 59.51 -15.89 -16.74
CA PRO A 4 58.60 -15.84 -17.88
C PRO A 4 57.31 -15.11 -17.50
N ALA A 5 56.85 -14.22 -18.38
CA ALA A 5 55.60 -13.49 -18.22
C ALA A 5 54.42 -14.46 -18.39
N LEU A 6 53.57 -14.55 -17.36
CA LEU A 6 52.29 -15.27 -17.43
C LEU A 6 51.38 -14.55 -18.43
N LYS A 7 51.15 -15.18 -19.59
CA LYS A 7 50.11 -14.78 -20.53
C LYS A 7 48.77 -15.21 -19.94
N ILE A 8 47.98 -14.25 -19.49
CA ILE A 8 46.57 -14.48 -19.13
C ILE A 8 45.81 -14.71 -20.46
N PRO A 9 45.09 -15.84 -20.62
CA PRO A 9 44.32 -16.10 -21.83
C PRO A 9 43.20 -15.07 -22.01
N GLN A 10 43.00 -14.57 -23.24
CA GLN A 10 41.96 -13.58 -23.58
C GLN A 10 40.52 -14.13 -23.49
N GLU A 11 40.34 -15.44 -23.32
CA GLU A 11 39.01 -16.08 -23.19
C GLU A 11 38.30 -15.76 -21.85
N LEU A 12 38.92 -15.03 -20.92
CA LEU A 12 38.30 -14.61 -19.66
C LEU A 12 37.65 -13.21 -19.70
N MET A 13 37.50 -12.59 -20.88
CA MET A 13 36.83 -11.30 -21.04
C MET A 13 35.33 -11.38 -21.41
N GLU A 14 34.78 -12.59 -21.60
CA GLU A 14 33.37 -12.80 -21.97
C GLU A 14 32.49 -13.18 -20.77
N ILE A 15 32.80 -12.67 -19.57
CA ILE A 15 32.02 -12.95 -18.37
C ILE A 15 31.08 -11.78 -18.07
N ALA A 16 29.80 -12.05 -18.31
CA ALA A 16 28.63 -11.36 -17.80
C ALA A 16 28.34 -9.97 -18.40
N ASP A 17 27.45 -9.98 -19.38
CA ASP A 17 26.37 -8.99 -19.44
C ASP A 17 25.61 -9.04 -18.10
N LEU A 18 26.17 -8.35 -17.10
CA LEU A 18 25.51 -8.02 -15.85
C LEU A 18 24.43 -6.99 -16.17
N SER A 19 23.41 -7.42 -16.92
CA SER A 19 22.14 -6.71 -16.92
C SER A 19 21.72 -6.60 -15.46
N GLU A 20 21.76 -5.36 -14.94
CA GLU A 20 21.41 -5.09 -13.55
C GLU A 20 20.07 -5.76 -13.26
N PRO A 21 19.93 -6.49 -12.14
CA PRO A 21 18.66 -7.10 -11.79
C PRO A 21 17.60 -5.98 -11.76
N GLN A 22 16.67 -6.05 -12.72
CA GLN A 22 15.57 -5.11 -12.86
C GLN A 22 14.73 -5.21 -11.57
N VAL A 23 14.98 -4.30 -10.64
CA VAL A 23 14.23 -4.25 -9.39
C VAL A 23 12.77 -3.97 -9.76
N PRO A 24 11.80 -4.80 -9.32
CA PRO A 24 10.40 -4.56 -9.64
C PRO A 24 10.00 -3.18 -9.15
N SER A 25 9.42 -2.38 -10.04
CA SER A 25 8.92 -1.04 -9.75
C SER A 25 7.58 -0.80 -10.39
N VAL A 26 6.72 -0.03 -9.74
CA VAL A 26 5.46 0.45 -10.29
C VAL A 26 5.61 1.93 -10.61
N THR A 27 5.37 2.33 -11.85
CA THR A 27 5.40 3.75 -12.23
C THR A 27 4.00 4.34 -12.23
N ILE A 28 3.79 5.45 -11.53
CA ILE A 28 2.52 6.17 -11.56
C ILE A 28 2.78 7.60 -12.01
N THR A 29 2.04 8.03 -13.04
CA THR A 29 2.06 9.40 -13.52
C THR A 29 0.90 10.16 -12.92
N PHE A 30 1.22 11.27 -12.27
CA PHE A 30 0.28 12.19 -11.66
C PHE A 30 0.26 13.52 -12.40
N MET A 31 -0.91 14.16 -12.40
CA MET A 31 -1.05 15.57 -12.75
C MET A 31 -1.05 16.38 -11.46
N GLU A 32 -0.19 17.40 -11.38
CA GLU A 32 -0.18 18.35 -10.26
C GLU A 32 -1.57 19.01 -10.09
N PRO A 33 -2.00 19.32 -8.86
CA PRO A 33 -3.20 20.11 -8.65
C PRO A 33 -3.01 21.46 -9.35
N GLY A 34 -3.77 21.70 -10.43
CA GLY A 34 -3.71 22.98 -11.12
C GLY A 34 -3.96 24.12 -10.14
N GLU A 35 -3.16 25.19 -10.20
CA GLU A 35 -3.37 26.39 -9.39
C GLU A 35 -4.84 26.79 -9.47
N ALA A 36 -5.49 26.90 -8.31
CA ALA A 36 -6.91 27.22 -8.19
C ALA A 36 -7.16 28.65 -8.70
N GLY A 37 -7.28 28.80 -10.01
CA GLY A 37 -8.00 29.92 -10.59
C GLY A 37 -9.44 29.82 -10.12
N GLN A 38 -9.92 30.82 -9.38
CA GLN A 38 -11.30 30.93 -8.93
C GLN A 38 -12.26 30.71 -10.11
N CYS A 39 -12.88 29.54 -10.18
CA CYS A 39 -14.02 29.29 -11.04
C CYS A 39 -15.13 28.70 -10.19
N SER A 40 -16.16 29.52 -10.02
CA SER A 40 -17.43 29.17 -9.39
C SER A 40 -18.02 27.90 -10.01
N SER A 41 -18.42 26.98 -9.14
CA SER A 41 -19.51 26.01 -9.29
C SER A 41 -20.02 25.79 -10.72
N THR A 42 -19.76 24.61 -11.29
CA THR A 42 -20.80 23.56 -11.51
C THR A 42 -20.22 22.32 -12.23
N HIS A 43 -19.02 22.34 -12.82
CA HIS A 43 -18.36 21.10 -13.31
C HIS A 43 -16.83 21.23 -13.24
N PRO A 44 -16.07 20.29 -12.65
CA PRO A 44 -14.63 20.41 -12.57
C PRO A 44 -13.99 20.07 -13.92
N PHE A 45 -13.69 21.12 -14.68
CA PHE A 45 -12.87 21.14 -15.87
C PHE A 45 -11.53 20.41 -15.66
N LEU A 46 -11.25 19.42 -16.52
CA LEU A 46 -9.89 19.01 -16.86
C LEU A 46 -9.23 20.18 -17.60
N ARG A 47 -8.31 20.88 -16.93
CA ARG A 47 -7.45 21.84 -17.61
C ARG A 47 -6.26 21.05 -18.16
N GLU A 48 -6.28 20.74 -19.46
CA GLU A 48 -5.09 20.23 -20.17
C GLU A 48 -3.98 21.29 -20.07
N GLY A 49 -2.93 21.00 -19.31
CA GLY A 49 -1.86 21.97 -19.02
C GLY A 49 -1.24 21.87 -17.62
N GLY A 50 -1.75 20.96 -16.77
CA GLY A 50 -1.07 20.62 -15.52
C GLY A 50 0.28 19.96 -15.77
N LYS A 51 1.29 20.31 -14.97
CA LYS A 51 2.60 19.66 -15.02
C LYS A 51 2.45 18.20 -14.60
N GLU A 52 3.00 17.30 -15.41
CA GLU A 52 2.98 15.87 -15.17
C GLU A 52 4.25 15.43 -14.46
N VAL A 53 4.08 14.60 -13.44
CA VAL A 53 5.18 14.01 -12.69
C VAL A 53 5.00 12.51 -12.64
N THR A 54 6.05 11.76 -12.96
CA THR A 54 6.04 10.29 -12.91
C THR A 54 6.96 9.83 -11.79
N PHE A 55 6.42 9.02 -10.88
CA PHE A 55 7.17 8.43 -9.79
C PHE A 55 7.27 6.92 -9.97
N ALA A 56 8.45 6.35 -9.68
CA ALA A 56 8.71 4.92 -9.70
C ALA A 56 8.80 4.38 -8.27
N PHE A 57 7.74 3.71 -7.84
CA PHE A 57 7.63 3.09 -6.53
C PHE A 57 8.31 1.74 -6.51
N ARG A 58 9.10 1.48 -5.48
CA ARG A 58 9.86 0.23 -5.34
C ARG A 58 9.44 -0.56 -4.10
N GLN A 59 8.54 -0.02 -3.28
CA GLN A 59 8.11 -0.67 -2.05
C GLN A 59 6.59 -0.56 -1.87
N LYS A 60 6.00 -1.60 -1.30
CA LYS A 60 4.63 -1.54 -0.79
C LYS A 60 4.63 -1.43 0.74
N PRO A 61 3.55 -0.90 1.34
CA PRO A 61 2.44 -0.17 0.71
C PRO A 61 2.84 1.19 0.11
N LEU A 62 2.12 1.66 -0.92
CA LEU A 62 2.37 2.97 -1.54
C LEU A 62 1.96 4.14 -0.63
N GLY A 63 0.92 3.95 0.18
CA GLY A 63 0.39 4.97 1.10
C GLY A 63 -0.41 6.09 0.43
N ILE A 64 -1.15 5.79 -0.64
CA ILE A 64 -1.97 6.77 -1.37
C ILE A 64 -3.44 6.36 -1.27
N HIS A 65 -4.31 7.31 -0.92
CA HIS A 65 -5.77 7.14 -0.95
C HIS A 65 -6.36 7.93 -2.11
N LEU A 66 -7.29 7.32 -2.84
CA LEU A 66 -7.93 7.89 -4.03
C LEU A 66 -9.41 8.18 -3.77
N SER A 67 -9.93 9.28 -4.34
CA SER A 67 -11.36 9.56 -4.36
C SER A 67 -12.09 8.62 -5.32
N ARG A 68 -13.22 8.06 -4.86
CA ARG A 68 -14.08 7.20 -5.67
C ARG A 68 -15.08 7.98 -6.54
N ASP A 69 -15.34 9.24 -6.18
CA ASP A 69 -16.41 10.04 -6.80
C ASP A 69 -15.94 10.92 -7.98
N THR A 70 -14.66 10.84 -8.36
CA THR A 70 -14.08 11.67 -9.41
C THR A 70 -13.33 10.84 -10.43
N VAL A 71 -13.53 11.13 -11.71
CA VAL A 71 -12.78 10.54 -12.83
C VAL A 71 -12.02 11.67 -13.53
N PRO A 72 -10.68 11.63 -13.61
CA PRO A 72 -9.79 10.67 -12.98
C PRO A 72 -9.77 10.81 -11.44
N PRO A 73 -9.42 9.73 -10.70
CA PRO A 73 -9.33 9.77 -9.24
C PRO A 73 -8.28 10.78 -8.76
N VAL A 74 -8.64 11.49 -7.71
CA VAL A 74 -7.81 12.49 -7.03
C VAL A 74 -7.25 11.86 -5.76
N ILE A 75 -6.01 12.17 -5.42
CA ILE A 75 -5.42 11.77 -4.14
C ILE A 75 -6.11 12.55 -3.02
N THR A 76 -6.80 11.84 -2.14
CA THR A 76 -7.47 12.42 -0.98
C THR A 76 -6.55 12.49 0.23
N GLU A 77 -5.63 11.54 0.36
CA GLU A 77 -4.71 11.42 1.47
C GLU A 77 -3.43 10.69 1.05
N VAL A 78 -2.30 11.10 1.63
CA VAL A 78 -1.02 10.41 1.51
C VAL A 78 -0.57 10.10 2.93
N GLY A 79 -0.39 8.81 3.24
CA GLY A 79 0.01 8.38 4.57
C GLY A 79 1.41 8.87 4.93
N GLU A 80 1.66 9.12 6.21
CA GLU A 80 2.99 9.43 6.70
C GLU A 80 3.89 8.18 6.78
N GLY A 81 5.15 8.34 6.36
CA GLY A 81 6.15 7.26 6.39
C GLY A 81 6.06 6.26 5.23
N TYR A 82 5.32 6.58 4.16
CA TYR A 82 5.25 5.78 2.94
C TYR A 82 6.09 6.40 1.83
N GLU A 83 6.43 5.57 0.85
CA GLU A 83 7.24 5.96 -0.29
C GLU A 83 6.61 7.12 -1.09
N ALA A 84 5.28 7.16 -1.21
CA ALA A 84 4.58 8.28 -1.86
C ALA A 84 4.86 9.63 -1.22
N LYS A 85 4.86 9.71 0.11
CA LYS A 85 5.17 10.97 0.79
C LYS A 85 6.63 11.38 0.53
N SER A 86 7.55 10.43 0.53
CA SER A 86 8.97 10.67 0.25
C SER A 86 9.22 11.13 -1.19
N PHE A 87 8.39 10.70 -2.14
CA PHE A 87 8.43 11.15 -3.53
C PHE A 87 7.74 12.50 -3.77
N GLY A 88 7.17 13.13 -2.74
CA GLY A 88 6.46 14.41 -2.88
C GLY A 88 5.09 14.25 -3.53
N VAL A 89 4.48 13.07 -3.43
CA VAL A 89 3.07 12.89 -3.77
C VAL A 89 2.22 13.64 -2.74
N GLU A 90 1.27 14.43 -3.22
CA GLU A 90 0.44 15.29 -2.37
C GLU A 90 -1.05 15.12 -2.64
N ARG A 91 -1.85 15.45 -1.62
CA ARG A 91 -3.31 15.54 -1.75
C ARG A 91 -3.67 16.52 -2.87
N GLY A 92 -4.64 16.14 -3.71
CA GLY A 92 -5.10 16.95 -4.83
C GLY A 92 -4.45 16.59 -6.17
N MET A 93 -3.35 15.84 -6.18
CA MET A 93 -2.81 15.27 -7.42
C MET A 93 -3.79 14.27 -8.03
N ARG A 94 -3.82 14.15 -9.36
CA ARG A 94 -4.71 13.23 -10.09
C ARG A 94 -3.91 12.12 -10.75
N VAL A 95 -4.41 10.88 -10.68
CA VAL A 95 -3.76 9.74 -11.36
C VAL A 95 -4.06 9.81 -12.85
N LYS A 96 -3.01 9.92 -13.69
CA LYS A 96 -3.14 9.93 -15.15
C LYS A 96 -2.81 8.58 -15.77
N ALA A 97 -1.76 7.92 -15.29
CA ALA A 97 -1.32 6.62 -15.82
C ALA A 97 -0.70 5.74 -14.74
N VAL A 98 -0.85 4.42 -14.90
CA VAL A 98 -0.22 3.38 -14.06
C VAL A 98 0.53 2.43 -14.99
N ASN A 99 1.83 2.25 -14.76
CA ASN A 99 2.74 1.46 -15.61
C ASN A 99 2.67 1.83 -17.10
N GLY A 100 2.56 3.13 -17.39
CA GLY A 100 2.43 3.65 -18.76
C GLY A 100 1.02 3.50 -19.38
N THR A 101 0.10 2.78 -18.72
CA THR A 101 -1.29 2.66 -19.15
C THR A 101 -2.09 3.86 -18.67
N SER A 102 -2.68 4.62 -19.59
CA SER A 102 -3.58 5.74 -19.24
C SER A 102 -4.80 5.22 -18.48
N VAL A 103 -5.15 5.89 -17.38
CA VAL A 103 -6.31 5.54 -16.54
C VAL A 103 -7.38 6.64 -16.52
N MET A 104 -7.28 7.61 -17.41
CA MET A 104 -8.14 8.80 -17.44
C MET A 104 -9.64 8.48 -17.62
N ASP A 105 -9.94 7.39 -18.31
CA ASP A 105 -11.30 6.95 -18.63
C ASP A 105 -11.73 5.70 -17.84
N MET A 106 -10.92 5.26 -16.87
CA MET A 106 -11.17 4.08 -16.06
C MET A 106 -11.94 4.41 -14.79
N LYS A 107 -12.74 3.47 -14.28
CA LYS A 107 -13.38 3.63 -12.98
C LYS A 107 -12.35 3.51 -11.86
N THR A 108 -12.56 4.21 -10.75
CA THR A 108 -11.63 4.18 -9.62
C THR A 108 -11.38 2.76 -9.11
N ASP A 109 -12.40 1.89 -9.08
CA ASP A 109 -12.22 0.51 -8.63
C ASP A 109 -11.27 -0.29 -9.57
N ASP A 110 -11.41 -0.15 -10.89
CA ASP A 110 -10.51 -0.79 -11.87
C ASP A 110 -9.06 -0.28 -11.73
N ILE A 111 -8.89 1.00 -11.39
CA ILE A 111 -7.58 1.62 -11.14
C ILE A 111 -6.97 1.07 -9.85
N LEU A 112 -7.78 0.92 -8.80
CA LEU A 112 -7.34 0.34 -7.53
C LEU A 112 -6.92 -1.12 -7.70
N ASP A 113 -7.66 -1.91 -8.49
CA ASP A 113 -7.31 -3.29 -8.82
C ASP A 113 -6.00 -3.35 -9.62
N MET A 114 -5.82 -2.47 -10.62
CA MET A 114 -4.57 -2.36 -11.37
C MET A 114 -3.38 -1.99 -10.48
N LEU A 115 -3.57 -1.06 -9.53
CA LEU A 115 -2.55 -0.71 -8.54
C LEU A 115 -2.26 -1.87 -7.58
N ALA A 116 -3.30 -2.60 -7.14
CA ALA A 116 -3.17 -3.78 -6.29
C ALA A 116 -2.28 -4.84 -6.94
N ASP A 117 -2.60 -5.18 -8.19
CA ASP A 117 -1.88 -6.19 -8.97
C ASP A 117 -0.44 -5.76 -9.23
N SER A 118 -0.24 -4.48 -9.58
CA SER A 118 1.09 -3.93 -9.81
C SER A 118 1.94 -3.94 -8.54
N CYS A 119 1.35 -3.58 -7.40
CA CYS A 119 2.04 -3.57 -6.10
C CYS A 119 2.32 -4.97 -5.57
N ARG A 120 1.62 -6.01 -6.03
CA ARG A 120 1.81 -7.39 -5.54
C ARG A 120 3.28 -7.84 -5.65
N LEU A 121 3.97 -7.40 -6.71
CA LEU A 121 5.36 -7.73 -7.01
C LEU A 121 6.39 -6.90 -6.23
N LEU A 122 5.97 -5.82 -5.56
CA LEU A 122 6.87 -4.98 -4.78
C LEU A 122 7.21 -5.62 -3.43
N PRO A 123 8.46 -5.49 -2.95
CA PRO A 123 8.82 -5.88 -1.60
C PRO A 123 8.09 -5.00 -0.57
N ASN A 124 7.76 -5.58 0.58
CA ASN A 124 7.29 -4.79 1.73
C ASN A 124 8.42 -3.86 2.19
N SER A 125 8.09 -2.63 2.57
CA SER A 125 9.06 -1.73 3.20
C SER A 125 9.49 -2.31 4.55
N LEU A 126 10.58 -3.09 4.57
CA LEU A 126 11.15 -3.74 5.76
C LEU A 126 11.72 -2.74 6.78
N LEU A 127 11.67 -1.44 6.50
CA LEU A 127 12.24 -0.40 7.35
C LEU A 127 11.31 0.02 8.50
N LYS A 128 10.01 -0.27 8.43
CA LYS A 128 9.08 0.02 9.52
C LYS A 128 8.60 -1.28 10.14
N PRO A 129 8.71 -1.47 11.48
CA PRO A 129 8.07 -2.62 12.12
C PRO A 129 6.56 -2.55 11.90
N PRO A 130 5.87 -3.70 11.84
CA PRO A 130 4.42 -3.70 11.69
C PRO A 130 3.80 -2.98 12.88
N SER A 131 2.86 -2.11 12.55
CA SER A 131 2.10 -1.31 13.51
C SER A 131 1.17 -2.17 14.36
N MET A 132 0.70 -3.27 13.77
CA MET A 132 -0.17 -4.24 14.41
C MET A 132 -0.04 -5.58 13.67
N SER A 133 -0.15 -6.70 14.37
CA SER A 133 -0.42 -8.00 13.75
C SER A 133 -1.80 -8.49 14.17
N LEU A 134 -2.57 -9.01 13.22
CA LEU A 134 -3.86 -9.66 13.49
C LEU A 134 -3.78 -11.10 13.00
N SER A 135 -4.15 -12.02 13.87
CA SER A 135 -4.32 -13.42 13.51
C SER A 135 -5.79 -13.73 13.28
N PHE A 136 -6.06 -14.55 12.27
CA PHE A 136 -7.39 -14.89 11.82
C PHE A 136 -7.53 -16.39 11.58
N LYS A 137 -8.74 -16.92 11.78
CA LYS A 137 -9.12 -18.25 11.30
C LYS A 137 -10.39 -18.16 10.46
N GLU A 138 -10.49 -19.00 9.44
CA GLU A 138 -11.78 -19.20 8.77
C GLU A 138 -12.68 -20.10 9.65
N LEU A 139 -14.00 -19.84 9.68
CA LEU A 139 -14.95 -20.53 10.56
C LEU A 139 -14.91 -22.08 10.48
N ASN A 140 -14.51 -22.62 9.34
CA ASN A 140 -14.47 -24.06 9.07
C ASN A 140 -13.05 -24.62 8.92
N GLN A 141 -12.02 -23.79 9.07
CA GLN A 141 -10.63 -24.21 8.92
C GLN A 141 -9.92 -24.22 10.27
N LYS A 142 -9.00 -25.17 10.41
CA LYS A 142 -8.12 -25.27 11.58
C LYS A 142 -6.90 -24.35 11.47
N GLU A 143 -6.57 -23.93 10.25
CA GLU A 143 -5.42 -23.07 9.99
C GLU A 143 -5.68 -21.64 10.42
N GLU A 144 -4.62 -21.01 10.92
CA GLU A 144 -4.61 -19.63 11.39
C GLU A 144 -3.64 -18.83 10.52
N PHE A 145 -4.09 -17.67 10.07
CA PHE A 145 -3.33 -16.76 9.23
C PHE A 145 -2.98 -15.52 10.04
N THR A 146 -1.70 -15.15 10.10
CA THR A 146 -1.28 -13.91 10.76
C THR A 146 -0.83 -12.90 9.72
N PHE A 147 -1.47 -11.74 9.75
CA PHE A 147 -1.20 -10.63 8.85
C PHE A 147 -0.61 -9.47 9.62
N ALA A 148 0.48 -8.91 9.10
CA ALA A 148 1.18 -7.77 9.64
C ALA A 148 0.69 -6.51 8.94
N PHE A 149 0.05 -5.61 9.69
CA PHE A 149 -0.46 -4.33 9.23
C PHE A 149 0.56 -3.24 9.54
N TYR A 150 0.97 -2.51 8.52
CA TYR A 150 1.87 -1.37 8.65
C TYR A 150 1.08 -0.05 8.71
N CYS A 151 -0.21 -0.10 8.39
CA CYS A 151 -1.06 1.06 8.16
C CYS A 151 -2.31 1.02 9.03
N CYS A 152 -2.80 2.18 9.44
CA CYS A 152 -4.14 2.34 9.97
C CYS A 152 -4.84 3.52 9.27
N PRO A 153 -6.13 3.40 8.92
CA PRO A 153 -7.01 2.25 9.20
C PRO A 153 -6.70 1.01 8.34
N CYS A 154 -6.93 -0.19 8.87
CA CYS A 154 -6.65 -1.46 8.19
C CYS A 154 -7.75 -1.87 7.18
N GLY A 155 -8.83 -1.08 7.06
CA GLY A 155 -9.96 -1.31 6.15
C GLY A 155 -10.80 -2.54 6.46
N LEU A 156 -10.77 -3.02 7.71
CA LEU A 156 -11.57 -4.15 8.17
C LEU A 156 -12.83 -3.65 8.85
N HIS A 157 -13.99 -4.08 8.35
CA HIS A 157 -15.25 -3.97 9.05
C HIS A 157 -15.46 -5.24 9.84
N LEU A 158 -15.62 -5.10 11.16
CA LEU A 158 -15.84 -6.20 12.07
C LEU A 158 -17.28 -6.15 12.59
N ALA A 159 -17.85 -7.32 12.87
CA ALA A 159 -19.07 -7.45 13.65
C ALA A 159 -18.96 -8.60 14.65
N GLU A 160 -19.86 -8.59 15.64
CA GLU A 160 -19.97 -9.68 16.59
C GLU A 160 -20.75 -10.85 15.99
N PHE A 161 -20.17 -12.05 16.04
CA PHE A 161 -20.85 -13.29 15.71
C PHE A 161 -20.50 -14.35 16.76
N LYS A 162 -21.51 -14.84 17.49
CA LYS A 162 -21.35 -15.81 18.59
C LYS A 162 -20.29 -15.38 19.62
N GLY A 163 -20.27 -14.09 19.98
CA GLY A 163 -19.31 -13.52 20.95
C GLY A 163 -17.91 -13.28 20.41
N SER A 164 -17.66 -13.54 19.12
CA SER A 164 -16.35 -13.35 18.47
C SER A 164 -16.38 -12.20 17.47
N ALA A 165 -15.25 -11.52 17.25
CA ALA A 165 -15.11 -10.53 16.19
C ALA A 165 -14.85 -11.21 14.84
N ILE A 166 -15.71 -10.98 13.86
CA ILE A 166 -15.60 -11.52 12.50
C ILE A 166 -15.55 -10.40 11.48
N VAL A 167 -14.72 -10.56 10.45
CA VAL A 167 -14.65 -9.67 9.29
C VAL A 167 -15.94 -9.78 8.49
N THR A 168 -16.72 -8.72 8.44
CA THR A 168 -17.95 -8.64 7.64
C THR A 168 -17.74 -8.02 6.29
N ARG A 169 -16.71 -7.17 6.15
CA ARG A 169 -16.33 -6.52 4.90
C ARG A 169 -14.86 -6.11 4.97
N VAL A 170 -14.19 -6.18 3.83
CA VAL A 170 -12.84 -5.65 3.64
C VAL A 170 -12.88 -4.57 2.57
N ASP A 171 -12.45 -3.37 2.90
CA ASP A 171 -12.39 -2.28 1.93
C ASP A 171 -11.16 -2.44 1.02
N GLY A 172 -11.41 -2.60 -0.28
CA GLY A 172 -10.38 -2.89 -1.29
C GLY A 172 -9.24 -1.87 -1.42
N SER A 173 -9.42 -0.66 -0.90
CA SER A 173 -8.41 0.41 -0.92
C SER A 173 -7.43 0.36 0.26
N TYR A 174 -7.56 -0.62 1.16
CA TYR A 174 -6.77 -0.71 2.38
C TYR A 174 -5.97 -2.01 2.48
N GLU A 175 -5.02 -2.00 3.41
CA GLU A 175 -4.06 -3.06 3.63
C GLU A 175 -4.69 -4.44 3.88
N GLY A 176 -5.86 -4.51 4.54
CA GLY A 176 -6.57 -5.77 4.75
C GLY A 176 -6.88 -6.51 3.46
N ALA A 177 -7.26 -5.80 2.39
CA ALA A 177 -7.53 -6.42 1.08
C ALA A 177 -6.24 -6.97 0.45
N TYR A 178 -5.17 -6.17 0.48
CA TYR A 178 -3.88 -6.54 -0.11
C TYR A 178 -3.18 -7.69 0.63
N LEU A 179 -3.43 -7.83 1.93
CA LEU A 179 -2.92 -8.94 2.74
C LEU A 179 -3.73 -10.23 2.53
N GLY A 180 -4.87 -10.17 1.84
CA GLY A 180 -5.71 -11.33 1.57
C GLY A 180 -6.64 -11.69 2.73
N VAL A 181 -6.95 -10.73 3.61
CA VAL A 181 -8.02 -10.90 4.60
C VAL A 181 -9.35 -11.00 3.86
N LYS A 182 -10.20 -11.95 4.26
CA LYS A 182 -11.49 -12.22 3.62
C LYS A 182 -12.65 -12.05 4.59
N GLU A 183 -13.81 -11.77 4.04
CA GLU A 183 -15.08 -11.82 4.78
C GLU A 183 -15.29 -13.21 5.39
N GLY A 184 -15.81 -13.25 6.61
CA GLY A 184 -16.02 -14.48 7.39
C GLY A 184 -14.81 -14.93 8.21
N MET A 185 -13.64 -14.30 8.06
CA MET A 185 -12.49 -14.59 8.92
C MET A 185 -12.73 -14.07 10.35
N GLN A 186 -12.51 -14.93 11.35
CA GLN A 186 -12.61 -14.58 12.77
C GLN A 186 -11.26 -14.12 13.30
N VAL A 187 -11.22 -13.00 14.03
CA VAL A 187 -10.02 -12.53 14.74
C VAL A 187 -9.73 -13.45 15.94
N THR A 188 -8.51 -13.94 16.03
CA THR A 188 -8.06 -14.89 17.07
C THR A 188 -6.93 -14.34 17.93
N ALA A 189 -6.08 -13.47 17.39
CA ALA A 189 -5.07 -12.77 18.18
C ALA A 189 -4.80 -11.35 17.66
N ILE A 190 -4.33 -10.47 18.56
CA ILE A 190 -3.87 -9.12 18.25
C ILE A 190 -2.47 -8.97 18.85
N ASN A 191 -1.47 -8.63 18.04
CA ASN A 191 -0.08 -8.49 18.46
C ASN A 191 0.44 -9.73 19.21
N HIS A 192 0.13 -10.91 18.67
CA HIS A 192 0.46 -12.22 19.25
C HIS A 192 -0.23 -12.54 20.60
N ALA A 193 -1.12 -11.66 21.10
CA ALA A 193 -1.94 -11.95 22.27
C ALA A 193 -3.28 -12.54 21.84
N ASP A 194 -3.56 -13.76 22.30
CA ASP A 194 -4.85 -14.43 22.11
C ASP A 194 -6.00 -13.56 22.63
N VAL A 195 -7.07 -13.49 21.85
CA VAL A 195 -8.31 -12.79 22.20
C VAL A 195 -9.49 -13.73 22.47
N ALA A 196 -9.26 -15.04 22.51
CA ALA A 196 -10.26 -16.00 22.91
C ALA A 196 -10.84 -15.66 24.30
N GLY A 197 -12.18 -15.66 24.40
CA GLY A 197 -12.89 -15.36 25.64
C GLY A 197 -13.06 -13.87 25.95
N LEU A 198 -12.45 -12.96 25.19
CA LEU A 198 -12.74 -11.53 25.30
C LEU A 198 -14.08 -11.19 24.64
N LYS A 199 -14.75 -10.16 25.16
CA LYS A 199 -15.96 -9.63 24.53
C LYS A 199 -15.61 -8.88 23.25
N TYR A 200 -16.53 -8.87 22.29
CA TYR A 200 -16.37 -8.11 21.04
C TYR A 200 -15.90 -6.66 21.25
N SER A 201 -16.47 -5.96 22.24
CA SER A 201 -16.08 -4.58 22.56
C SER A 201 -14.62 -4.45 23.04
N GLU A 202 -14.11 -5.44 23.77
CA GLU A 202 -12.72 -5.46 24.26
C GLU A 202 -11.75 -5.75 23.11
N VAL A 203 -12.13 -6.64 22.18
CA VAL A 203 -11.37 -6.91 20.95
C VAL A 203 -11.27 -5.65 20.10
N LEU A 204 -12.39 -4.97 19.86
CA LEU A 204 -12.39 -3.70 19.11
C LEU A 204 -11.53 -2.63 19.80
N GLN A 205 -11.61 -2.52 21.13
CA GLN A 205 -10.80 -1.56 21.88
C GLN A 205 -9.30 -1.88 21.72
N ARG A 206 -8.90 -3.15 21.81
CA ARG A 206 -7.49 -3.54 21.59
C ARG A 206 -7.00 -3.24 20.17
N ILE A 207 -7.84 -3.42 19.15
CA ILE A 207 -7.51 -3.04 17.76
C ILE A 207 -7.34 -1.52 17.66
N LYS A 208 -8.22 -0.74 18.31
CA LYS A 208 -8.12 0.72 18.35
C LYS A 208 -6.87 1.20 19.08
N ASP A 209 -6.56 0.63 20.24
CA ASP A 209 -5.37 0.99 21.02
C ASP A 209 -4.09 0.63 20.28
N SER A 210 -4.07 -0.54 19.63
CA SER A 210 -2.95 -0.99 18.79
C SER A 210 -2.77 -0.11 17.55
N SER A 211 -3.87 0.40 16.97
CA SER A 211 -3.81 1.32 15.83
C SER A 211 -3.47 2.76 16.23
N GLN A 212 -3.82 3.22 17.43
CA GLN A 212 -3.51 4.57 17.94
C GLN A 212 -2.08 4.75 18.43
N ASN A 213 -1.39 3.67 18.84
CA ASN A 213 0.03 3.72 19.19
C ASN A 213 0.94 4.13 18.01
N LEU A 214 0.39 4.30 16.80
CA LEU A 214 1.07 4.93 15.67
C LEU A 214 1.13 6.47 15.72
N GLN A 215 0.22 7.14 16.43
CA GLN A 215 0.15 8.61 16.41
C GLN A 215 1.14 9.29 17.38
N PHE A 216 1.76 8.55 18.31
CA PHE A 216 2.55 9.14 19.40
C PHE A 216 4.07 8.90 19.31
N ALA A 217 4.58 8.16 18.33
CA ALA A 217 6.03 7.96 18.17
C ALA A 217 6.77 9.17 17.56
N GLY A 218 6.12 10.34 17.43
CA GLY A 218 6.65 11.55 16.79
C GLY A 218 6.74 12.80 17.65
N LYS A 219 6.39 12.78 18.94
CA LYS A 219 6.71 13.90 19.85
C LYS A 219 7.92 13.54 20.69
N ARG A 220 9.11 13.93 20.21
CA ARG A 220 10.27 14.11 21.11
C ARG A 220 10.00 15.32 22.03
N PRO A 221 10.48 15.28 23.28
CA PRO A 221 10.37 16.39 24.23
C PRO A 221 11.05 17.66 23.73
#